data_AF-A0A3D2JNM3-F1
#
_entry.id   AF-A0A3D2JNM3-F1
#
_cell.length_a   1.000
_cell.length_b   1.000
_cell.length_c   1.000
_cell.angle_alpha   90.00
_cell.angle_beta   90.00
_cell.angle_gamma   90.00
#
_symmetry.space_group_name_H-M   'P 1'
#
loop_
_entity.id
_entity.type
_entity.pdbx_description
1 polymer ?
#
loop_
_entity_poly.entity_id
_entity_poly.type
_entity_poly.pdbx_seq_one_letter_code
_entity_poly.pdbx_strand_id
1 'polypeptide(L)'
;MILVKWLVPIFLVVAGGAFIALAIQSTLDDSNTVTGHVVNVESVSVTAFSELVIEDGSGSMWKFTESGHFSGFTPSHLEEHRSLNEPVTIKFTELEDGQLRILAITD
;
A
#
# COMPACT_ATOMS: atom_id res chain seq x y z
N MET A 1 18.14 -2.59 64.72
CA MET A 1 17.71 -2.32 63.33
C MET A 1 18.47 -3.30 62.44
N ILE A 2 17.97 -4.53 62.35
CA ILE A 2 17.17 -5.08 61.23
C ILE A 2 18.06 -5.23 59.98
N LEU A 3 18.67 -6.41 59.76
CA LEU A 3 18.16 -7.51 58.90
C LEU A 3 18.12 -7.03 57.42
N VAL A 4 18.87 -7.56 56.45
CA VAL A 4 19.10 -8.95 56.07
C VAL A 4 20.34 -8.99 55.14
N LYS A 5 21.38 -9.72 55.54
CA LYS A 5 22.25 -10.43 54.57
C LYS A 5 21.36 -11.39 53.81
N TRP A 6 21.47 -11.50 52.49
CA TRP A 6 21.56 -12.79 51.78
C TRP A 6 21.68 -12.61 50.26
N LEU A 7 22.71 -13.28 49.72
CA LEU A 7 22.79 -13.88 48.38
C LEU A 7 22.76 -12.96 47.15
N VAL A 8 23.98 -12.68 46.67
CA VAL A 8 24.29 -12.78 45.24
C VAL A 8 23.75 -14.12 44.69
N PRO A 9 22.94 -14.09 43.63
CA PRO A 9 23.34 -14.79 42.41
C PRO A 9 23.39 -13.77 41.25
N ILE A 10 24.55 -13.54 40.67
CA ILE A 10 25.08 -14.30 39.51
C ILE A 10 24.23 -14.02 38.27
N PHE A 11 24.75 -13.14 37.42
CA PHE A 11 24.93 -13.39 35.98
C PHE A 11 23.79 -14.13 35.27
N LEU A 12 22.89 -13.39 34.59
CA LEU A 12 22.30 -13.75 33.27
C LEU A 12 21.01 -12.95 32.99
N VAL A 13 21.11 -11.65 32.71
CA VAL A 13 20.25 -11.01 31.70
C VAL A 13 21.08 -9.94 30.96
N VAL A 14 22.24 -10.35 30.47
CA VAL A 14 22.95 -9.65 29.39
C VAL A 14 22.44 -10.26 28.09
N ALA A 15 21.21 -9.91 27.68
CA ALA A 15 20.64 -10.16 26.35
C ALA A 15 19.18 -9.67 26.34
N GLY A 16 18.95 -8.39 26.08
CA GLY A 16 17.55 -7.92 25.94
C GLY A 16 17.37 -6.41 25.96
N GLY A 17 18.34 -5.65 25.46
CA GLY A 17 18.31 -4.19 25.59
C GLY A 17 19.03 -3.46 24.46
N ALA A 18 19.09 -4.02 23.25
CA ALA A 18 19.34 -3.21 22.07
C ALA A 18 17.98 -2.73 21.57
N PHE A 19 17.51 -1.62 22.14
CA PHE A 19 16.40 -0.83 21.62
C PHE A 19 16.77 -0.40 20.19
N ILE A 20 16.26 -1.11 19.19
CA ILE A 20 16.28 -0.65 17.80
C ILE A 20 15.23 0.47 17.72
N ALA A 21 15.66 1.71 17.92
CA ALA A 21 14.88 2.88 17.57
C ALA A 21 14.85 2.98 16.03
N LEU A 22 13.97 2.22 15.40
CA LEU A 22 13.64 2.41 14.00
C LEU A 22 12.74 3.65 13.93
N ALA A 23 13.35 4.80 13.67
CA ALA A 23 12.63 6.03 13.37
C ALA A 23 11.89 5.84 12.05
N ILE A 24 10.60 5.49 12.12
CA ILE A 24 9.71 5.54 10.96
C ILE A 24 9.46 7.02 10.69
N GLN A 25 10.16 7.56 9.70
CA GLN A 25 9.93 8.90 9.19
C GLN A 25 8.57 8.89 8.48
N SER A 26 7.49 9.19 9.20
CA SER A 26 6.17 9.39 8.60
C SER A 26 6.20 10.70 7.81
N THR A 27 6.50 10.61 6.52
CA THR A 27 6.20 11.68 5.57
C THR A 27 4.68 11.82 5.52
N LEU A 28 4.18 12.99 5.90
CA LEU A 28 2.77 13.38 5.78
C LEU A 28 2.40 13.45 4.29
N ASP A 29 2.09 12.31 3.70
CA ASP A 29 1.44 12.20 2.41
C ASP A 29 0.10 11.51 2.70
N ASP A 30 -0.99 12.30 2.71
CA ASP A 30 -2.36 11.80 3.01
C ASP A 30 -2.89 10.85 1.92
N SER A 31 -2.08 10.57 0.90
CA SER A 31 -2.37 9.56 -0.10
C SER A 31 -2.21 8.15 0.45
N ASN A 32 -3.10 7.27 0.02
CA ASN A 32 -3.01 5.85 0.26
C ASN A 32 -2.38 5.14 -0.94
N THR A 33 -1.90 3.93 -0.70
CA THR A 33 -1.37 3.05 -1.75
C THR A 33 -1.98 1.67 -1.64
N VAL A 34 -2.27 1.07 -2.79
CA VAL A 34 -2.71 -0.32 -2.90
C VAL A 34 -1.96 -0.99 -4.04
N THR A 35 -1.49 -2.21 -3.81
CA THR A 35 -0.83 -3.05 -4.82
C THR A 35 -1.69 -4.28 -5.06
N GLY A 36 -2.01 -4.56 -6.31
CA GLY A 36 -2.92 -5.64 -6.68
C GLY A 36 -2.91 -5.95 -8.17
N HIS A 37 -3.68 -6.95 -8.56
CA HIS A 37 -3.82 -7.37 -9.95
C HIS A 37 -5.03 -6.69 -10.59
N VAL A 38 -4.88 -6.27 -11.85
CA VAL A 38 -5.97 -5.67 -12.62
C VAL A 38 -7.05 -6.73 -12.88
N VAL A 39 -8.29 -6.44 -12.50
CA VAL A 39 -9.45 -7.33 -12.73
C VAL A 39 -10.33 -6.80 -13.87
N ASN A 40 -10.52 -5.47 -13.94
CA ASN A 40 -11.32 -4.83 -14.98
C ASN A 40 -10.78 -3.44 -15.33
N VAL A 41 -10.88 -3.05 -16.60
CA VAL A 41 -10.58 -1.71 -17.10
C VAL A 41 -11.67 -1.29 -18.08
N GLU A 42 -12.48 -0.29 -17.73
CA GLU A 42 -13.47 0.26 -18.66
C GLU A 42 -12.85 1.41 -19.46
N SER A 43 -12.46 1.11 -20.69
CA SER A 43 -11.88 2.09 -21.59
C SER A 43 -12.92 3.05 -22.17
N VAL A 44 -12.62 4.36 -22.14
CA VAL A 44 -13.39 5.39 -22.85
C VAL A 44 -12.66 5.93 -24.08
N SER A 45 -11.34 5.69 -24.18
CA SER A 45 -10.52 6.02 -25.35
C SER A 45 -9.21 5.22 -25.33
N VAL A 46 -8.39 5.35 -26.37
CA VAL A 46 -7.07 4.70 -26.44
C VAL A 46 -6.17 5.06 -25.24
N THR A 47 -6.35 6.24 -24.65
CA THR A 47 -5.45 6.77 -23.61
C THR A 47 -6.16 7.05 -22.28
N ALA A 48 -7.42 6.68 -22.13
CA ALA A 48 -8.20 6.96 -20.93
C ALA A 48 -9.22 5.86 -20.64
N PHE A 49 -9.43 5.61 -19.35
CA PHE A 49 -10.47 4.72 -18.83
C PHE A 49 -11.39 5.53 -17.89
N SER A 50 -12.63 5.06 -17.71
CA SER A 50 -13.59 5.60 -16.74
C SER A 50 -13.60 4.81 -15.43
N GLU A 51 -13.16 3.56 -15.47
CA GLU A 51 -13.13 2.66 -14.33
C GLU A 51 -11.89 1.77 -14.38
N LEU A 52 -11.28 1.58 -13.21
CA LEU A 52 -10.24 0.58 -12.97
C LEU A 52 -10.60 -0.19 -11.70
N VAL A 53 -10.56 -1.53 -11.80
CA VAL A 53 -10.77 -2.42 -10.66
C VAL A 53 -9.54 -3.28 -10.49
N ILE A 54 -8.98 -3.30 -9.29
CA ILE A 54 -7.89 -4.21 -8.91
C ILE A 54 -8.27 -5.08 -7.71
N GLU A 55 -7.67 -6.25 -7.61
CA GLU A 55 -7.75 -7.15 -6.45
C GLU A 55 -6.40 -7.16 -5.73
N ASP A 56 -6.40 -6.85 -4.43
CA ASP A 56 -5.18 -6.87 -3.62
C ASP A 56 -4.82 -8.28 -3.13
N GLY A 57 -3.66 -8.43 -2.48
CA GLY A 57 -3.21 -9.72 -1.94
C GLY A 57 -4.10 -10.33 -0.84
N SER A 58 -5.08 -9.59 -0.32
CA SER A 58 -6.09 -10.09 0.63
C SER A 58 -7.37 -10.58 -0.06
N GLY A 59 -7.50 -10.39 -1.38
CA GLY A 59 -8.71 -10.64 -2.14
C GLY A 59 -9.72 -9.48 -2.06
N SER A 60 -9.31 -8.31 -1.57
CA SER A 60 -10.18 -7.14 -1.51
C SER A 60 -10.21 -6.43 -2.86
N MET A 61 -11.43 -6.07 -3.28
CA MET A 61 -11.67 -5.38 -4.55
C MET A 61 -11.62 -3.87 -4.36
N TRP A 62 -10.75 -3.21 -5.12
CA TRP A 62 -10.58 -1.76 -5.12
C TRP A 62 -11.07 -1.19 -6.43
N LYS A 63 -12.10 -0.36 -6.36
CA LYS A 63 -12.74 0.26 -7.52
C LYS A 63 -12.43 1.75 -7.57
N PHE A 64 -11.85 2.18 -8.67
CA PHE A 64 -11.52 3.57 -8.97
C PHE A 64 -12.43 4.03 -10.11
N THR A 65 -13.32 4.98 -9.84
CA THR A 65 -14.31 5.49 -10.80
C THR A 65 -14.00 6.93 -11.12
N GLU A 66 -13.05 7.16 -12.02
CA GLU A 66 -12.72 8.49 -12.52
C GLU A 66 -12.24 8.38 -13.96
N SER A 67 -12.73 9.29 -14.81
CA SER A 67 -12.22 9.41 -16.18
C SER A 67 -10.91 10.18 -16.17
N GLY A 68 -9.80 9.53 -16.51
CA GLY A 68 -8.49 10.17 -16.46
C GLY A 68 -7.54 9.69 -17.55
N HIS A 69 -6.62 10.58 -17.92
CA HIS A 69 -5.42 10.21 -18.66
C HIS A 69 -4.28 10.06 -17.66
N PHE A 70 -3.71 8.85 -17.57
CA PHE A 70 -2.57 8.57 -16.71
C PHE A 70 -1.34 8.37 -17.59
N SER A 71 -0.37 9.28 -17.46
CA SER A 71 0.84 9.25 -18.29
C SER A 71 1.58 7.93 -18.07
N GLY A 72 1.83 7.19 -19.16
CA GLY A 72 2.47 5.86 -19.11
C GLY A 72 1.50 4.69 -18.91
N PHE A 73 0.25 4.92 -18.54
CA PHE A 73 -0.74 3.87 -18.32
C PHE A 73 -1.95 4.05 -19.22
N THR A 74 -1.93 3.34 -20.35
CA THR A 74 -3.08 3.18 -21.23
C THR A 74 -3.95 2.02 -20.78
N PRO A 75 -5.24 1.97 -21.17
CA PRO A 75 -6.07 0.80 -20.92
C PRO A 75 -5.42 -0.50 -21.44
N SER A 76 -4.77 -0.47 -22.62
CA SER A 76 -4.04 -1.63 -23.14
C SER A 76 -2.86 -2.07 -22.28
N HIS A 77 -2.17 -1.12 -21.63
CA HIS A 77 -1.07 -1.46 -20.71
C HIS A 77 -1.62 -2.16 -19.45
N LEU A 78 -2.73 -1.67 -18.89
CA LEU A 78 -3.37 -2.32 -17.74
C LEU A 78 -3.94 -3.71 -18.08
N GLU A 79 -4.46 -3.90 -19.29
CA GLU A 79 -4.89 -5.21 -19.79
C GLU A 79 -3.72 -6.18 -20.00
N GLU A 80 -2.52 -5.68 -20.32
CA GLU A 80 -1.30 -6.48 -20.38
C GLU A 80 -0.91 -7.00 -18.99
N HIS A 81 -0.87 -6.12 -17.98
CA HIS A 81 -0.65 -6.53 -16.58
C HIS A 81 -1.67 -7.58 -16.14
N ARG A 82 -2.96 -7.40 -16.48
CA ARG A 82 -4.00 -8.41 -16.22
C ARG A 82 -3.69 -9.76 -16.90
N SER A 83 -3.31 -9.72 -18.18
CA SER A 83 -3.05 -10.92 -18.98
C SER A 83 -1.81 -11.69 -18.52
N LEU A 84 -0.81 -10.98 -18.02
CA LEU A 84 0.44 -11.53 -17.48
C LEU A 84 0.35 -11.86 -15.98
N ASN A 85 -0.77 -11.50 -15.33
CA ASN A 85 -0.95 -11.58 -13.88
C ASN A 85 0.16 -10.84 -13.12
N GLU A 86 0.57 -9.69 -13.65
CA GLU A 86 1.54 -8.78 -13.04
C GLU A 86 0.78 -7.74 -12.20
N PRO A 87 1.25 -7.44 -10.98
CA PRO A 87 0.60 -6.45 -10.13
C PRO A 87 0.84 -5.04 -10.67
N VAL A 88 0.00 -4.10 -10.23
CA VAL A 88 0.21 -2.66 -10.34
C VAL A 88 0.02 -2.03 -8.97
N THR A 89 0.71 -0.94 -8.72
CA THR A 89 0.56 -0.13 -7.52
C THR A 89 -0.16 1.17 -7.85
N ILE A 90 -1.28 1.41 -7.18
CA ILE A 90 -2.09 2.61 -7.33
C ILE A 90 -1.90 3.48 -6.10
N LYS A 91 -1.45 4.71 -6.31
CA LYS A 91 -1.49 5.79 -5.32
C LYS A 91 -2.80 6.54 -5.49
N PHE A 92 -3.57 6.71 -4.42
CA PHE A 92 -4.90 7.30 -4.47
C PHE A 92 -5.19 8.19 -3.27
N THR A 93 -6.23 9.00 -3.37
CA THR A 93 -6.85 9.71 -2.25
C THR A 93 -8.32 9.38 -2.20
N GLU A 94 -8.88 9.36 -1.00
CA GLU A 94 -10.33 9.32 -0.81
C GLU A 94 -10.88 10.74 -0.90
N LEU A 95 -11.96 10.92 -1.65
CA LEU A 95 -12.71 12.17 -1.74
C LEU A 95 -13.78 12.24 -0.64
N GLU A 96 -14.34 13.43 -0.38
CA GLU A 96 -15.35 13.62 0.67
C GLU A 96 -16.62 12.77 0.47
N ASP A 97 -16.90 12.35 -0.77
CA ASP A 97 -18.03 11.49 -1.14
C ASP A 97 -17.70 9.98 -1.08
N GLY A 98 -16.50 9.61 -0.63
CA GLY A 98 -16.02 8.23 -0.54
C GLY A 98 -15.48 7.65 -1.85
N GLN A 99 -15.42 8.45 -2.93
CA GLN A 99 -14.80 8.00 -4.17
C GLN A 99 -13.27 7.96 -4.05
N LEU A 100 -12.66 6.97 -4.68
CA LEU A 100 -11.21 6.83 -4.76
C LEU A 100 -10.69 7.50 -6.03
N ARG A 101 -9.96 8.60 -5.87
CA ARG A 101 -9.27 9.31 -6.95
C ARG A 101 -7.85 8.80 -7.11
N ILE A 102 -7.50 8.36 -8.32
CA ILE A 102 -6.14 7.93 -8.64
C ILE A 102 -5.23 9.16 -8.76
N LEU A 103 -4.10 9.12 -8.07
CA LEU A 103 -3.03 10.12 -8.14
C LEU A 103 -1.89 9.65 -9.04
N ALA A 104 -1.54 8.36 -8.99
CA ALA A 104 -0.52 7.76 -9.83
C ALA A 104 -0.71 6.24 -9.93
N ILE A 105 -0.15 5.66 -10.99
CA ILE A 105 -0.05 4.21 -11.22
C ILE A 105 1.43 3.88 -11.45
N THR A 106 1.89 2.73 -10.97
CA THR A 106 3.28 2.25 -11.12
C THR A 106 3.27 0.72 -11.26
N ASP A 107 4.21 0.20 -12.05
CA ASP A 107 4.45 -1.24 -12.26
C ASP A 107 5.21 -1.88 -11.09
#